data_AF-A0A2G6HI64-F1
#
_entry.id   AF-A0A2G6HI64-F1
#
_cell.length_a   1.000
_cell.length_b   1.000
_cell.length_c   1.000
_cell.angle_alpha   90.00
_cell.angle_beta   90.00
_cell.angle_gamma   90.00
#
_symmetry.space_group_name_H-M   'P 1'
#
loop_
_entity.id
_entity.type
_entity.pdbx_description
1 polymer ?
#
loop_
_entity_poly.entity_id
_entity_poly.type
_entity_poly.pdbx_seq_one_letter_code
_entity_poly.pdbx_strand_id
1 'polypeptide(L)'
;MYINSVIYTEVSIGFNNIEEVELAIGEAGVKVLEIPREALFLAGKTFLKYKRNRGVKNSTLPDFFIGAHAIVSSLNLITRDIAKYKTYYPNLKIISPLDS
;
A
#
# COMPACT_ATOMS: atom_id res chain seq x y z
N MET A 1 -8.77 -2.14 10.96
CA MET A 1 -7.99 -2.25 9.70
C MET A 1 -7.28 -0.92 9.47
N TYR A 2 -6.15 -0.89 8.75
CA TYR A 2 -5.40 0.34 8.51
C TYR A 2 -5.20 0.60 7.01
N ILE A 3 -5.24 1.87 6.63
CA ILE A 3 -4.85 2.34 5.31
C ILE A 3 -3.80 3.45 5.46
N ASN A 4 -3.01 3.69 4.41
CA ASN A 4 -2.11 4.85 4.37
C ASN A 4 -2.72 5.98 3.54
N SER A 5 -2.05 7.13 3.50
CA SER A 5 -2.50 8.29 2.72
C SER A 5 -2.67 8.00 1.23
N VAL A 6 -1.87 7.10 0.65
CA VAL A 6 -1.99 6.71 -0.76
C VAL A 6 -3.31 5.98 -1.03
N ILE A 7 -3.64 4.99 -0.19
CA ILE A 7 -4.91 4.25 -0.29
C ILE A 7 -6.08 5.18 0.02
N TYR A 8 -5.94 6.10 0.99
CA TYR A 8 -6.94 7.12 1.28
C TYR A 8 -7.24 7.97 0.04
N THR A 9 -6.21 8.44 -0.68
CA THR A 9 -6.38 9.21 -1.92
C THR A 9 -7.11 8.43 -3.01
N GLU A 10 -6.84 7.13 -3.15
CA GLU A 10 -7.56 6.29 -4.12
C GLU A 10 -9.04 6.13 -3.75
N VAL A 11 -9.33 5.92 -2.46
CA VAL A 11 -10.70 5.79 -1.95
C VAL A 11 -11.47 7.09 -2.07
N SER A 12 -10.84 8.25 -1.79
CA SER A 12 -11.50 9.55 -1.80
C SER A 12 -12.05 9.96 -3.18
N ILE A 13 -11.54 9.39 -4.27
CA ILE A 13 -12.02 9.64 -5.64
C ILE A 13 -13.50 9.26 -5.79
N GLY A 14 -13.99 8.31 -4.99
CA GLY A 14 -15.38 7.84 -5.03
C GLY A 14 -16.39 8.75 -4.32
N PHE A 15 -15.96 9.86 -3.71
CA PHE A 15 -16.79 10.70 -2.84
C PHE A 15 -16.77 12.16 -3.29
N ASN A 16 -17.80 12.93 -2.93
CA ASN A 16 -17.95 14.31 -3.38
C ASN A 16 -17.27 15.33 -2.46
N ASN A 17 -17.09 14.99 -1.18
CA ASN A 17 -16.50 15.86 -0.17
C ASN A 17 -15.73 15.02 0.89
N ILE A 18 -14.95 15.70 1.73
CA ILE A 18 -14.10 15.05 2.73
C ILE A 18 -14.93 14.41 3.84
N GLU A 19 -16.07 15.01 4.21
CA GLU A 19 -16.95 14.53 5.27
C GLU A 19 -17.51 13.13 4.95
N GLU A 20 -17.90 12.88 3.70
CA GLU A 20 -18.39 11.57 3.24
C GLU A 20 -17.32 10.48 3.35
N VAL A 21 -16.07 10.79 2.97
CA VAL A 21 -14.95 9.83 3.05
C VAL A 21 -14.64 9.50 4.52
N GLU A 22 -14.54 10.52 5.37
CA GLU A 22 -14.24 10.35 6.80
C GLU A 22 -15.33 9.54 7.50
N LEU A 23 -16.61 9.79 7.17
CA LEU A 23 -17.73 9.01 7.69
C LEU A 23 -17.62 7.53 7.27
N ALA A 24 -17.43 7.26 5.97
CA ALA A 24 -17.32 5.89 5.46
C ALA A 24 -16.13 5.12 6.05
N ILE A 25 -14.97 5.77 6.20
CA ILE A 25 -13.78 5.19 6.84
C ILE A 25 -14.05 4.89 8.32
N GLY A 26 -14.70 5.83 9.01
CA GLY A 26 -15.08 5.69 10.42
C GLY A 26 -16.06 4.53 10.65
N GLU A 27 -17.13 4.45 9.85
CA GLU A 27 -18.12 3.38 9.90
C GLU A 27 -17.52 2.00 9.59
N ALA A 28 -16.54 1.94 8.68
CA ALA A 28 -15.81 0.72 8.36
C ALA A 28 -14.79 0.30 9.45
N GLY A 29 -14.60 1.11 10.52
CA GLY A 29 -13.60 0.85 11.55
C GLY A 29 -12.16 0.88 11.01
N VAL A 30 -11.94 1.62 9.93
CA VAL A 30 -10.62 1.81 9.30
C VAL A 30 -9.94 3.02 9.91
N LYS A 31 -8.62 2.93 10.13
CA LYS A 31 -7.81 4.05 10.58
C LYS A 31 -6.77 4.40 9.54
N VAL A 32 -6.55 5.69 9.33
CA VAL A 32 -5.46 6.20 8.48
C VAL A 32 -4.17 6.26 9.30
N LEU A 33 -3.11 5.64 8.78
CA LEU A 33 -1.77 5.71 9.36
C LEU A 33 -0.83 6.51 8.46
N GLU A 34 -0.09 7.43 9.08
CA GLU A 34 1.01 8.11 8.43
C GLU A 34 2.10 7.10 8.04
N ILE A 35 2.73 7.31 6.89
CA ILE A 35 3.82 6.45 6.43
C ILE A 35 5.12 6.88 7.14
N PRO A 36 5.79 6.00 7.91
CA PRO A 36 7.06 6.32 8.56
C PRO A 36 8.14 6.74 7.56
N ARG A 37 9.07 7.59 7.99
CA ARG A 37 10.16 8.08 7.11
C ARG A 37 11.03 6.94 6.58
N GLU A 38 11.24 5.91 7.39
CA GLU A 38 11.96 4.69 7.04
C GLU A 38 11.26 3.94 5.90
N ALA A 39 9.93 3.90 5.91
CA ALA A 39 9.13 3.32 4.84
C ALA A 39 9.22 4.16 3.55
N LEU A 40 9.17 5.49 3.67
CA LEU A 40 9.37 6.39 2.52
C LEU A 40 10.75 6.18 1.87
N PHE A 41 11.79 6.09 2.70
CA PHE A 41 13.16 5.83 2.24
C PHE A 41 13.27 4.47 1.53
N LEU A 42 12.72 3.41 2.15
CA LEU A 42 12.71 2.07 1.58
C LEU A 42 11.95 2.02 0.25
N ALA A 43 10.79 2.68 0.15
CA ALA A 43 10.01 2.78 -1.08
C ALA A 43 10.84 3.39 -2.21
N GLY A 44 11.55 4.50 -1.96
CA GLY A 44 12.41 5.15 -2.94
C GLY A 44 13.56 4.26 -3.44
N LYS A 45 14.25 3.56 -2.53
CA LYS A 45 15.33 2.63 -2.89
C LYS A 45 14.81 1.47 -3.74
N THR A 46 13.67 0.91 -3.35
CA THR A 46 13.05 -0.23 -4.03
C THR A 46 12.54 0.17 -5.42
N PHE A 47 11.93 1.35 -5.54
CA PHE A 47 11.50 1.91 -6.81
C PHE A 47 12.67 2.17 -7.78
N LEU A 48 13.80 2.67 -7.27
CA LEU A 48 15.00 2.84 -8.09
C LEU A 48 15.53 1.50 -8.62
N LYS A 49 15.55 0.46 -7.77
CA LYS A 49 15.93 -0.91 -8.18
C LYS A 49 14.98 -1.43 -9.26
N TYR A 50 13.67 -1.24 -9.08
CA TYR A 50 12.66 -1.59 -10.08
C TYR A 50 12.90 -0.88 -11.42
N LYS A 51 13.12 0.44 -11.42
CA LYS A 51 13.36 1.21 -12.65
C LYS A 51 14.60 0.73 -13.41
N ARG A 52 15.67 0.37 -12.70
CA ARG A 52 16.92 -0.12 -13.30
C ARG A 52 16.76 -1.50 -13.95
N ASN A 53 15.83 -2.30 -13.46
CA ASN A 53 15.60 -3.67 -13.92
C ASN A 53 14.52 -3.76 -15.03
N ARG A 54 14.10 -2.66 -15.66
CA ARG A 54 12.94 -2.67 -16.55
C ARG A 54 13.17 -3.40 -17.87
N GLY A 55 12.54 -4.57 -17.97
CA GLY A 55 11.59 -4.90 -19.04
C GLY A 55 10.13 -4.75 -18.53
N VAL A 56 9.23 -4.31 -19.42
CA VAL A 56 7.75 -4.22 -19.35
C VAL A 56 7.04 -4.68 -18.05
N LYS A 57 7.12 -3.92 -16.94
CA LYS A 57 6.30 -4.19 -15.75
C LYS A 57 5.47 -2.97 -15.33
N ASN A 58 4.29 -3.27 -14.78
CA ASN A 58 3.18 -2.34 -14.51
C ASN A 58 3.16 -1.74 -13.09
N SER A 59 4.13 -2.05 -12.23
CA SER A 59 4.13 -1.53 -10.85
C SER A 59 4.28 -0.01 -10.84
N THR A 60 3.39 0.67 -10.12
CA THR A 60 3.36 2.13 -9.97
C THR A 60 4.10 2.55 -8.70
N LEU A 61 4.49 3.82 -8.58
CA LEU A 61 5.12 4.34 -7.36
C LEU A 61 4.28 4.09 -6.08
N PRO A 62 2.94 4.30 -6.09
CA PRO A 62 2.03 3.89 -5.02
C PRO A 62 2.27 2.49 -4.44
N ASP A 63 2.50 1.48 -5.29
CA ASP A 63 2.72 0.10 -4.85
C ASP A 63 3.92 -0.02 -3.89
N PHE A 64 4.99 0.75 -4.14
CA PHE A 64 6.20 0.72 -3.32
C PHE A 64 5.98 1.40 -1.97
N PHE A 65 5.16 2.44 -1.90
CA PHE A 65 4.78 3.06 -0.62
C PHE A 65 3.96 2.09 0.24
N ILE A 66 2.98 1.41 -0.36
CA ILE A 66 2.13 0.44 0.33
C ILE A 66 2.98 -0.73 0.87
N GLY A 67 3.80 -1.33 0.02
CA GLY A 67 4.64 -2.47 0.41
C GLY A 67 5.69 -2.11 1.46
N ALA A 68 6.35 -0.96 1.31
CA ALA A 68 7.34 -0.50 2.27
C ALA A 68 6.71 -0.15 3.63
N HIS A 69 5.54 0.52 3.64
CA HIS A 69 4.84 0.82 4.88
C HIS A 69 4.49 -0.47 5.63
N ALA A 70 3.93 -1.46 4.93
CA ALA A 70 3.55 -2.71 5.56
C ALA A 70 4.76 -3.47 6.14
N ILE A 71 5.89 -3.54 5.43
CA ILE A 71 7.11 -4.18 5.96
C ILE A 71 7.67 -3.44 7.16
N VAL A 72 7.85 -2.12 7.07
CA VAL A 72 8.52 -1.34 8.12
C VAL A 72 7.69 -1.32 9.40
N SER A 73 6.37 -1.18 9.27
CA SER A 73 5.46 -1.18 10.42
C SER A 73 5.08 -2.60 10.89
N SER A 74 5.69 -3.65 10.33
CA SER A 74 5.38 -5.06 10.65
C SER A 74 3.89 -5.41 10.53
N LEU A 75 3.22 -4.83 9.53
CA LEU A 75 1.80 -5.06 9.23
C LEU A 75 1.63 -6.17 8.19
N ASN A 76 0.49 -6.84 8.23
CA ASN A 76 0.06 -7.75 7.17
C ASN A 76 -0.60 -6.92 6.05
N LEU A 77 -0.20 -7.15 4.80
CA LEU A 77 -0.79 -6.49 3.64
C LEU A 77 -1.94 -7.33 3.08
N ILE A 78 -3.13 -6.76 2.99
CA ILE A 78 -4.26 -7.38 2.28
C ILE A 78 -4.18 -6.99 0.80
N THR A 79 -4.02 -7.95 -0.10
CA THR A 79 -3.95 -7.67 -1.54
C THR A 79 -4.28 -8.91 -2.38
N ARG A 80 -4.75 -8.67 -3.61
CA ARG A 80 -4.94 -9.72 -4.62
C ARG A 80 -3.68 -9.95 -5.47
N ASP A 81 -2.74 -9.02 -5.48
CA ASP A 81 -1.54 -9.08 -6.33
C ASP A 81 -0.31 -9.51 -5.53
N ILE A 82 -0.30 -10.78 -5.10
CA ILE A 82 0.73 -11.35 -4.22
C ILE A 82 2.12 -11.27 -4.87
N ALA A 83 2.21 -11.66 -6.16
CA ALA A 83 3.47 -11.79 -6.88
C ALA A 83 4.22 -10.45 -6.99
N LYS A 84 3.49 -9.35 -7.21
CA LYS A 84 4.07 -8.00 -7.28
C LYS A 84 4.77 -7.62 -5.97
N TYR A 85 4.10 -7.78 -4.83
CA TYR A 85 4.67 -7.39 -3.55
C TYR A 85 5.79 -8.34 -3.12
N LYS A 86 5.65 -9.66 -3.31
CA LYS A 86 6.70 -10.62 -2.97
C LYS A 86 7.99 -10.45 -3.78
N THR A 87 7.91 -9.93 -5.00
CA THR A 87 9.10 -9.64 -5.83
C THR A 87 10.04 -8.63 -5.16
N TYR A 88 9.49 -7.62 -4.51
CA TYR A 88 10.27 -6.52 -3.92
C TYR A 88 10.38 -6.59 -2.40
N TYR A 89 9.43 -7.26 -1.76
CA TYR A 89 9.27 -7.38 -0.32
C TYR A 89 9.04 -8.85 0.06
N PRO A 90 10.04 -9.74 -0.10
CA PRO A 90 9.87 -11.19 0.06
C PRO A 90 9.37 -11.59 1.45
N ASN A 91 9.78 -10.85 2.48
CA ASN A 91 9.41 -11.08 3.88
C ASN A 91 8.06 -10.44 4.27
N LEU A 92 7.37 -9.76 3.35
CA LEU A 92 6.08 -9.14 3.65
C LEU A 92 5.03 -10.23 3.88
N LYS A 93 4.32 -10.15 5.00
CA LYS A 93 3.17 -11.01 5.28
C LYS A 93 1.99 -10.50 4.46
N ILE A 94 1.37 -11.38 3.68
CA ILE A 94 0.26 -11.04 2.79
C ILE A 94 -0.95 -11.89 3.16
N ILE A 95 -2.12 -11.28 3.17
CA ILE A 95 -3.42 -11.93 3.30
C ILE A 95 -4.14 -11.76 1.96
N SER A 96 -4.45 -12.88 1.30
CA SER A 96 -5.17 -12.90 0.03
C SER A 96 -6.65 -13.21 0.27
N PRO A 97 -7.59 -12.34 -0.11
CA PRO A 97 -9.02 -12.58 0.07
C PRO A 97 -9.61 -13.69 -0.83
N LEU A 98 -8.83 -14.22 -1.77
CA LEU A 98 -9.29 -15.23 -2.75
C LEU A 98 -8.82 -16.65 -2.43
N ASP A 99 -8.07 -16.85 -1.34
CA ASP A 99 -7.70 -18.19 -0.87
C ASP A 99 -8.76 -18.61 0.17
N SER A 100 -9.82 -19.28 -0.32
CA SER A 100 -10.82 -20.03 0.46
C SER A 100 -10.60 -21.52 0.25
#